data_AF-A0A7J7ILI7-F1
#
_entry.id   AF-A0A7J7ILI7-F1
#
_cell.length_a   1.000
_cell.length_b   1.000
_cell.length_c   1.000
_cell.angle_alpha   90.00
_cell.angle_beta   90.00
_cell.angle_gamma   90.00
#
_symmetry.space_group_name_H-M   'P 1'
#
loop_
_entity.id
_entity.type
_entity.pdbx_description
1 polymer ?
#
loop_
_entity_poly.entity_id
_entity_poly.type
_entity_poly.pdbx_seq_one_letter_code
_entity_poly.pdbx_strand_id
1 'polypeptide(L)'
;MLGLDDVRVTENVVAKAIRDRVIRARIDRDRQCLVSMTQTDVYRSREPSRMFHERIQFCMDLHEEVVRAMRFPDTKRNEANLEILREMQRDEAKIEQALAEGAEQGEDEDDEDDIL
;
A
#
# COMPACT_ATOMS: atom_id res chain seq x y z
N MET A 1 -12.15 -21.38 -16.11
CA MET A 1 -13.32 -20.78 -16.79
C MET A 1 -14.10 -20.00 -15.74
N LEU A 2 -14.65 -18.82 -16.05
CA LEU A 2 -15.22 -17.86 -15.07
C LEU A 2 -16.49 -18.33 -14.32
N GLY A 3 -16.91 -19.60 -14.48
CA GLY A 3 -18.11 -20.14 -13.81
C GLY A 3 -19.42 -19.47 -14.22
N LEU A 4 -19.45 -18.91 -15.44
CA LEU A 4 -20.64 -18.25 -15.99
C LEU A 4 -21.33 -19.22 -16.96
N ASP A 5 -22.58 -19.54 -16.66
CA ASP A 5 -23.35 -20.52 -17.44
C ASP A 5 -24.08 -19.89 -18.63
N ASP A 6 -24.29 -18.56 -18.61
CA ASP A 6 -24.97 -17.81 -19.67
C ASP A 6 -23.99 -16.93 -20.48
N VAL A 7 -24.12 -17.04 -21.80
CA VAL A 7 -23.34 -16.26 -22.78
C VAL A 7 -23.66 -14.78 -22.67
N ARG A 8 -24.93 -14.42 -22.41
CA ARG A 8 -25.35 -13.01 -22.31
C ARG A 8 -24.78 -12.34 -21.06
N VAL A 9 -24.73 -13.06 -19.94
CA VAL A 9 -24.09 -12.57 -18.71
C VAL A 9 -22.60 -12.36 -18.95
N THR A 10 -21.94 -13.32 -19.62
CA THR A 10 -20.52 -13.21 -19.97
C THR A 10 -20.25 -11.99 -20.86
N GLU A 11 -21.07 -11.76 -21.90
CA GLU A 11 -20.94 -10.59 -22.77
C GLU A 11 -21.10 -9.27 -21.98
N ASN A 12 -22.08 -9.22 -21.07
CA ASN A 12 -22.34 -8.02 -20.26
C ASN A 12 -21.21 -7.69 -19.28
N VAL A 13 -20.65 -8.70 -18.60
CA VAL A 13 -19.52 -8.54 -17.67
C VAL A 13 -18.29 -8.04 -18.43
N VAL A 14 -17.99 -8.67 -19.57
CA VAL A 14 -16.87 -8.27 -20.43
C VAL A 14 -17.07 -6.87 -20.99
N ALA A 15 -18.28 -6.52 -21.42
CA ALA A 15 -18.60 -5.18 -21.91
C ALA A 15 -18.42 -4.11 -20.82
N LYS A 16 -18.77 -4.42 -19.57
CA LYS A 16 -18.52 -3.54 -18.43
C LYS A 16 -17.03 -3.36 -18.16
N ALA A 17 -16.25 -4.44 -18.17
CA ALA A 17 -14.80 -4.38 -17.98
C ALA A 17 -14.08 -3.55 -19.08
N ILE A 18 -14.56 -3.63 -20.33
CA ILE A 18 -14.07 -2.79 -21.43
C ILE A 18 -14.46 -1.33 -21.23
N ARG A 19 -15.70 -1.05 -20.81
CA ARG A 19 -16.19 0.32 -20.54
C ARG A 19 -15.39 1.00 -19.43
N ASP A 20 -15.07 0.25 -18.39
CA ASP A 20 -14.28 0.71 -17.25
C ASP A 20 -12.77 0.81 -17.58
N ARG A 21 -12.39 0.48 -18.82
CA ARG A 21 -11.01 0.49 -19.36
C ARG A 21 -10.02 -0.39 -18.60
N VAL A 22 -10.52 -1.33 -17.79
CA VAL A 22 -9.72 -2.35 -17.10
C VAL A 22 -9.14 -3.33 -18.11
N ILE A 23 -9.92 -3.69 -19.13
CA ILE A 23 -9.50 -4.58 -20.21
C ILE A 23 -9.58 -3.84 -21.55
N ARG A 24 -8.47 -3.82 -22.29
CA ARG A 24 -8.44 -3.29 -23.67
C ARG A 24 -8.72 -4.42 -24.67
N ALA A 25 -9.99 -4.62 -24.98
CA ALA A 25 -10.43 -5.59 -25.96
C ALA A 25 -11.71 -5.12 -26.67
N ARG A 26 -12.02 -5.77 -27.79
CA ARG A 26 -13.27 -5.56 -28.53
C ARG A 26 -14.04 -6.89 -28.60
N ILE A 27 -15.35 -6.80 -28.41
CA ILE A 27 -16.27 -7.93 -28.58
C ILE A 27 -16.63 -8.02 -30.07
N ASP A 28 -16.39 -9.18 -30.68
CA ASP A 28 -16.84 -9.53 -32.03
C ASP A 28 -17.97 -10.56 -31.91
N ARG A 29 -19.21 -10.11 -32.17
CA ARG A 29 -20.41 -10.95 -32.06
C ARG A 29 -20.56 -11.92 -33.23
N ASP A 30 -20.02 -11.60 -34.39
CA ASP A 30 -20.14 -12.45 -35.59
C ASP A 30 -19.22 -13.67 -35.46
N ARG A 31 -18.02 -13.48 -34.91
CA ARG A 31 -17.06 -14.56 -34.64
C ARG A 31 -17.20 -15.14 -33.23
N GLN A 32 -18.13 -14.63 -32.42
CA GLN A 32 -18.34 -14.99 -31.00
C GLN A 32 -17.04 -15.02 -30.19
N CYS A 33 -16.15 -14.05 -30.43
CA CYS A 33 -14.82 -14.01 -29.83
C CYS A 33 -14.51 -12.64 -29.23
N LEU A 34 -13.62 -12.65 -28.24
CA LEU A 34 -13.02 -11.43 -27.70
C LEU A 34 -11.66 -11.22 -28.37
N VAL A 35 -11.47 -10.07 -29.00
CA VAL A 35 -10.21 -9.71 -29.64
C VAL A 35 -9.48 -8.70 -28.74
N SER A 36 -8.30 -9.07 -28.25
CA SER A 36 -7.46 -8.16 -27.48
C SER A 36 -6.90 -7.05 -28.37
N MET A 37 -6.89 -5.81 -27.87
CA MET A 37 -6.18 -4.73 -28.53
C MET A 37 -4.76 -4.72 -27.98
N THR A 38 -3.77 -4.91 -28.85
CA THR A 38 -2.35 -4.90 -28.46
C THR A 38 -2.00 -3.54 -27.85
N GLN A 39 -1.17 -3.56 -26.81
CA GLN A 39 -0.81 -2.35 -26.07
C GLN A 39 -0.11 -1.36 -27.01
N THR A 40 -0.76 -0.23 -27.28
CA THR A 40 -0.19 0.85 -28.09
C THR A 40 1.01 1.45 -27.38
N ASP A 41 2.06 1.79 -28.13
CA ASP A 41 3.25 2.48 -27.63
C ASP A 41 2.87 3.75 -26.85
N VAL A 42 3.21 3.76 -25.55
CA VAL A 42 2.89 4.82 -24.60
C VAL A 42 3.58 6.13 -24.98
N TYR A 43 4.76 6.06 -25.61
CA TYR A 43 5.56 7.23 -26.01
C TYR A 43 5.01 7.96 -27.23
N ARG A 44 4.09 7.35 -27.97
CA ARG A 44 3.42 7.99 -29.11
C ARG A 44 2.37 9.02 -28.68
N SER A 45 1.90 8.93 -27.44
CA SER A 45 0.85 9.78 -26.90
C SER A 45 1.41 10.93 -26.04
N ARG A 46 0.54 11.84 -25.57
CA ARG A 46 0.91 12.88 -24.57
C ARG A 46 0.95 12.37 -23.14
N GLU A 47 0.64 11.09 -22.92
CA GLU A 47 0.59 10.48 -21.60
C GLU A 47 1.92 10.56 -20.83
N PRO A 48 3.10 10.30 -21.43
CA PRO A 48 4.37 10.45 -20.72
C PRO A 48 4.61 11.90 -20.25
N SER A 49 4.31 12.90 -21.10
CA SER A 49 4.47 14.31 -20.73
C SER A 49 3.60 14.70 -19.53
N ARG A 50 2.36 14.21 -19.47
CA ARG A 50 1.47 14.44 -18.33
C ARG A 50 1.99 13.79 -17.05
N MET A 51 2.45 12.53 -17.15
CA MET A 51 3.01 11.81 -16.01
C MET A 51 4.27 12.49 -15.46
N PHE A 52 5.15 12.98 -16.33
CA PHE A 52 6.32 13.75 -15.87
C PHE A 52 5.93 15.08 -15.25
N HIS A 53 4.95 15.78 -15.82
CA HIS A 53 4.47 17.04 -15.25
C HIS A 53 3.94 16.86 -13.81
N GLU A 54 3.10 15.85 -13.58
CA GLU A 54 2.57 15.52 -12.25
C GLU A 54 3.68 15.19 -11.25
N ARG A 55 4.66 14.38 -11.68
CA ARG A 55 5.81 14.03 -10.82
C ARG A 55 6.69 15.24 -10.49
N ILE A 56 6.92 16.13 -11.46
CA ILE A 56 7.70 17.36 -11.25
C ILE A 56 6.96 18.28 -10.29
N GLN A 57 5.66 18.46 -10.47
CA GLN A 57 4.83 19.26 -9.56
C GLN A 57 4.93 18.73 -8.13
N PHE A 58 4.75 17.42 -7.93
CA PHE A 58 4.89 16.81 -6.61
C PHE A 58 6.26 17.08 -5.97
N CYS A 59 7.35 16.94 -6.74
CA CYS A 59 8.70 17.22 -6.21
C CYS A 59 8.88 18.70 -5.85
N MET A 60 8.32 19.62 -6.63
CA MET A 60 8.40 21.05 -6.35
C MET A 60 7.57 21.42 -5.12
N ASP A 61 6.36 20.89 -5.00
CA ASP A 61 5.48 21.11 -3.85
C ASP A 61 6.13 20.60 -2.55
N LEU A 62 6.72 19.39 -2.60
CA LEU A 62 7.48 18.83 -1.48
C LEU A 62 8.68 19.71 -1.12
N HIS A 63 9.39 20.21 -2.12
CA HIS A 63 10.52 21.12 -1.89
C HIS A 63 10.06 22.42 -1.19
N GLU A 64 8.96 23.02 -1.65
CA GLU A 64 8.39 24.22 -1.02
C GLU A 64 7.98 23.98 0.43
N GLU A 65 7.34 22.84 0.71
CA GLU A 65 6.94 22.46 2.06
C GLU A 65 8.15 22.30 2.98
N VAL A 66 9.18 21.58 2.52
CA VAL A 66 10.41 21.36 3.29
C VAL A 66 11.15 22.68 3.54
N VAL A 67 11.29 23.53 2.53
CA VAL A 67 11.94 24.85 2.69
C VAL A 67 11.15 25.72 3.66
N ARG A 68 9.81 25.69 3.60
CA ARG A 68 8.95 26.41 4.54
C ARG A 68 9.13 25.89 5.97
N ALA A 69 9.15 24.58 6.17
CA ALA A 69 9.37 23.95 7.47
C ALA A 69 10.77 24.23 8.05
N MET A 70 11.81 24.26 7.20
CA MET A 70 13.18 24.63 7.61
C MET A 70 13.29 26.11 7.98
N ARG A 71 12.62 26.99 7.22
CA ARG A 71 12.69 28.44 7.44
C ARG A 71 11.84 28.91 8.61
N PHE A 72 10.71 28.25 8.84
CA PHE A 72 9.80 28.51 9.95
C PHE A 72 9.61 27.23 10.75
N PRO A 73 10.58 26.85 11.60
CA PRO A 73 10.42 25.71 12.47
C PRO A 73 9.32 26.02 13.50
N ASP A 74 8.22 25.27 13.46
CA ASP A 74 7.17 25.32 14.48
C ASP A 74 7.70 24.72 15.79
N THR A 75 8.41 25.53 16.59
CA THR A 75 9.09 25.09 17.82
C THR A 75 8.16 24.33 18.75
N LYS A 76 6.92 24.81 18.95
CA LYS A 76 5.92 24.16 19.80
C LYS A 76 5.46 22.79 19.26
N ARG A 77 5.28 22.67 17.95
CA ARG A 77 4.87 21.39 17.33
C ARG A 77 6.02 20.39 17.38
N ASN A 78 7.24 20.87 17.17
CA ASN A 78 8.43 20.05 17.23
C ASN A 78 8.69 19.54 18.64
N GLU A 79 8.56 20.39 19.67
CA GLU A 79 8.66 20.00 21.08
C GLU A 79 7.61 18.94 21.46
N ALA A 80 6.34 19.15 21.09
CA ALA A 80 5.27 18.19 21.36
C ALA A 80 5.54 16.83 20.67
N ASN A 81 6.00 16.83 19.42
CA ASN A 81 6.35 15.60 18.71
C ASN A 81 7.54 14.86 19.36
N LEU A 82 8.51 15.61 19.89
CA LEU A 82 9.68 15.06 20.58
C LEU A 82 9.29 14.45 21.93
N GLU A 83 8.32 15.06 22.61
CA GLU A 83 7.76 14.54 23.87
C GLU A 83 6.98 13.26 23.64
N ILE A 84 6.13 13.20 22.61
CA ILE A 84 5.42 11.98 22.20
C ILE A 84 6.40 10.86 21.86
N LEU A 85 7.47 11.15 21.09
CA LEU A 85 8.46 10.14 20.74
C LEU A 85 9.18 9.59 21.97
N ARG A 86 9.47 10.43 22.97
CA ARG A 86 10.07 10.01 24.24
C ARG A 86 9.12 9.17 25.09
N GLU A 87 7.83 9.49 25.10
CA GLU A 87 6.82 8.69 25.80
C GLU A 87 6.70 7.29 25.19
N MET A 88 6.62 7.20 23.85
CA MET A 88 6.60 5.93 23.14
C MET A 88 7.82 5.05 23.47
N GLN A 89 9.02 5.63 23.49
CA GLN A 89 10.25 4.90 23.84
C GLN A 89 10.25 4.42 25.30
N ARG A 90 9.69 5.22 26.22
CA ARG A 90 9.58 4.81 27.63
C ARG A 90 8.61 3.64 27.80
N ASP A 91 7.50 3.66 27.07
CA ASP A 91 6.50 2.61 27.16
C ASP A 91 7.01 1.31 26.54
N GLU A 92 7.75 1.38 25.44
CA GLU A 92 8.45 0.24 24.86
C GLU A 92 9.47 -0.39 25.84
N ALA A 93 10.29 0.43 26.50
CA ALA A 93 11.25 -0.05 27.50
C ALA A 93 10.59 -0.69 28.73
N LYS A 94 9.43 -0.17 29.17
CA LYS A 94 8.66 -0.80 30.27
C LYS A 94 8.09 -2.15 29.87
N ILE A 95 7.62 -2.29 28.63
CA ILE A 95 7.09 -3.55 28.11
C ILE A 95 8.21 -4.60 28.02
N GLU A 96 9.39 -4.21 27.54
CA GLU A 96 10.56 -5.09 27.48
C GLU A 96 10.99 -5.55 28.89
N GLN A 97 11.05 -4.62 29.85
CA GLN A 97 11.35 -4.97 31.24
C GLN A 97 10.31 -5.92 31.85
N ALA A 98 9.02 -5.67 31.63
CA ALA A 98 7.96 -6.55 32.13
C ALA A 98 7.97 -7.95 31.49
N LEU A 99 8.41 -8.06 30.23
CA LEU A 99 8.58 -9.34 29.54
C LEU A 99 9.80 -10.11 30.08
N ALA A 100 10.91 -9.42 30.36
CA ALA A 100 12.09 -10.02 30.97
C ALA A 100 11.81 -10.52 32.40
N GLU A 101 11.15 -9.71 33.23
CA GLU A 101 10.74 -10.10 34.59
C GLU A 101 9.72 -11.25 34.59
N GLY A 102 8.84 -11.32 33.57
CA GLY A 102 7.91 -12.43 33.39
C GLY A 102 8.56 -13.73 32.87
N ALA A 103 9.72 -13.64 32.22
CA ALA A 103 10.48 -14.80 31.78
C ALA A 103 11.31 -15.41 32.93
N GLU A 104 11.83 -14.59 33.84
CA GLU A 104 12.55 -15.09 35.04
C GLU A 104 11.63 -15.80 36.05
N GLN A 105 10.31 -15.54 36.04
CA GLN A 105 9.35 -16.25 36.90
C GLN A 105 8.83 -17.58 36.31
N GLY A 106 9.28 -17.97 35.11
CA GLY A 106 8.79 -19.14 34.38
C GLY A 106 9.75 -20.34 34.29
N GLU A 107 10.90 -20.30 34.96
CA GLU A 107 11.93 -21.37 34.90
C GLU A 107 12.17 -22.08 36.25
N ASP A 108 11.17 -22.18 37.12
CA ASP A 108 11.21 -23.04 38.32
C ASP A 108 9.92 -23.89 38.43
N GLU A 109 9.63 -24.73 37.44
CA GLU A 109 8.82 -25.95 37.61
C GLU A 109 9.02 -26.87 36.39
N ASP A 110 9.52 -28.09 36.67
CA ASP A 110 9.61 -29.30 35.82
C ASP A 110 10.97 -29.62 35.13
N ASP A 111 11.84 -30.37 35.85
CA ASP A 111 12.20 -31.77 35.50
C ASP A 111 13.36 -32.31 36.36
N GLU A 112 13.09 -33.26 37.28
CA GLU A 112 13.95 -34.45 37.51
C GLU A 112 13.13 -35.56 38.20
N ASP A 113 12.60 -36.48 37.40
CA ASP A 113 12.13 -37.81 37.84
C ASP A 113 13.32 -38.64 38.35
N ASP A 114 13.22 -39.25 39.54
CA ASP A 114 14.01 -40.44 39.88
C ASP A 114 13.25 -41.45 40.75
N ILE A 115 13.62 -42.71 40.53
CA ILE A 115 12.89 -43.96 40.73
C ILE A 115 13.06 -44.52 42.16
N LEU A 116 11.99 -45.06 42.77
CA LEU A 116 11.97 -46.33 43.54
C LEU A 116 10.55 -46.78 43.92
#